data_AF-A0A7S1IM97-F1
#
_entry.id   AF-A0A7S1IM97-F1
#
_cell.length_a   1.000
_cell.length_b   1.000
_cell.length_c   1.000
_cell.angle_alpha   90.00
_cell.angle_beta   90.00
_cell.angle_gamma   90.00
#
_symmetry.space_group_name_H-M   'P 1'
#
loop_
_entity.id
_entity.type
_entity.pdbx_description
1 polymer ?
#
loop_
_entity_poly.entity_id
_entity_poly.type
_entity_poly.pdbx_seq_one_letter_code
_entity_poly.pdbx_strand_id
1 'polypeptide(L)'
;IGIAAWPLHDESHSEGGSFPVPEPAASKHKYYIPASYVKWAEGAGARVVPLLLSQSETSIRETVQQLNGVIFIGGGGDIDRGSPVRRFADLIFDEVLRLNDQGQHLPLWGTCLGFEILAKIISGDDTVLSRSNA
;
A
#
# COMPACT_ATOMS: atom_id res chain seq x y z
N ILE A 1 6.11 -11.89 -3.23
CA ILE A 1 5.93 -10.42 -3.31
C ILE A 1 4.88 -10.02 -2.30
N GLY A 2 5.19 -9.04 -1.45
CA GLY A 2 4.23 -8.49 -0.50
C GLY A 2 3.30 -7.52 -1.20
N ILE A 3 2.01 -7.56 -0.91
CA ILE A 3 1.06 -6.55 -1.35
C ILE A 3 0.46 -5.89 -0.11
N ALA A 4 0.61 -4.57 0.00
CA ALA A 4 0.05 -3.81 1.10
C ALA A 4 -1.48 -3.71 0.96
N ALA A 5 -2.19 -4.14 2.00
CA ALA A 5 -3.65 -4.08 2.05
C ALA A 5 -4.11 -2.74 2.64
N TRP A 6 -5.06 -2.09 1.97
CA TRP A 6 -5.63 -0.83 2.43
C TRP A 6 -6.90 -1.04 3.25
N PRO A 7 -7.21 -0.13 4.19
CA PRO A 7 -8.49 -0.14 4.89
C PRO A 7 -9.66 -0.09 3.89
N LEU A 8 -10.71 -0.86 4.18
CA LEU A 8 -11.99 -0.70 3.48
C LEU A 8 -12.60 0.64 3.90
N HIS A 9 -12.90 1.52 2.94
CA HIS A 9 -13.62 2.77 3.21
C HIS A 9 -15.12 2.52 3.29
N ASP A 10 -15.79 3.27 4.17
CA ASP A 10 -17.25 3.35 4.17
C ASP A 10 -17.65 4.36 3.08
N GLU A 11 -18.45 3.95 2.09
CA GLU A 11 -18.72 4.73 0.85
C GLU A 11 -19.52 6.02 1.06
N SER A 12 -19.66 6.53 2.28
CA SER A 12 -20.49 7.71 2.54
C SER A 12 -19.92 9.03 1.98
N HIS A 13 -18.64 9.11 1.57
CA HIS A 13 -18.00 10.40 1.23
C HIS A 13 -16.93 10.41 0.12
N SER A 14 -17.01 9.59 -0.93
CA SER A 14 -16.12 9.78 -2.10
C SER A 14 -16.84 9.71 -3.44
N GLU A 15 -17.18 10.87 -3.99
CA GLU A 15 -17.47 11.03 -5.41
C GLU A 15 -16.18 10.81 -6.23
N GLY A 16 -16.23 9.90 -7.21
CA GLY A 16 -15.27 9.84 -8.31
C GLY A 16 -14.22 8.73 -8.22
N GLY A 17 -14.61 7.49 -8.56
CA GLY A 17 -13.65 6.42 -8.88
C GLY A 17 -14.17 5.03 -8.58
N SER A 18 -15.07 4.49 -9.41
CA SER A 18 -15.65 3.16 -9.23
C SER A 18 -14.69 2.04 -9.63
N PHE A 19 -13.79 1.65 -8.73
CA PHE A 19 -13.40 0.24 -8.66
C PHE A 19 -14.43 -0.47 -7.77
N PRO A 20 -14.94 -1.65 -8.14
CA PRO A 20 -15.87 -2.37 -7.28
C PRO A 20 -15.13 -2.81 -6.01
N VAL A 21 -15.22 -1.97 -4.98
CA VAL A 21 -14.92 -2.34 -3.60
C VAL A 21 -16.13 -3.14 -3.12
N PRO A 22 -15.97 -4.26 -2.41
CA PRO A 22 -17.10 -4.96 -1.83
C PRO A 22 -17.94 -3.98 -1.01
N GLU A 23 -19.24 -3.92 -1.30
CA GLU A 23 -20.20 -3.03 -0.64
C GLU A 23 -20.07 -3.14 0.89
N PRO A 24 -20.03 -2.04 1.65
CA PRO A 24 -19.78 -2.06 3.11
C PRO A 24 -20.83 -2.81 3.92
N ALA A 25 -21.95 -3.18 3.32
CA ALA A 25 -23.07 -3.84 3.97
C ALA A 25 -22.64 -5.21 4.57
N ALA A 26 -22.26 -5.18 5.84
CA ALA A 26 -21.91 -6.32 6.69
C ALA A 26 -20.59 -7.06 6.37
N SER A 27 -19.59 -6.35 5.83
CA SER A 27 -18.24 -6.89 5.71
C SER A 27 -17.58 -7.06 7.10
N LYS A 28 -17.30 -8.30 7.53
CA LYS A 28 -16.44 -8.58 8.71
C LYS A 28 -14.97 -8.19 8.49
N HIS A 29 -14.61 -7.78 7.27
CA HIS A 29 -13.24 -7.52 6.87
C HIS A 29 -12.93 -6.03 7.02
N LYS A 30 -11.73 -5.72 7.51
CA LYS A 30 -11.24 -4.34 7.75
C LYS A 30 -10.33 -3.81 6.64
N TYR A 31 -9.80 -4.71 5.81
CA TYR A 31 -8.80 -4.41 4.79
C TYR A 31 -9.10 -5.14 3.50
N TYR A 32 -8.62 -4.62 2.37
CA TYR A 32 -8.79 -5.23 1.06
C TYR A 32 -7.53 -5.17 0.20
N ILE A 33 -7.45 -6.12 -0.73
CA ILE A 33 -6.53 -6.12 -1.87
C ILE A 33 -7.38 -6.47 -3.10
N PRO A 34 -7.47 -5.60 -4.13
CA PRO A 34 -8.17 -5.95 -5.36
C PRO A 34 -7.51 -7.16 -6.02
N ALA A 35 -8.31 -8.14 -6.43
CA ALA A 35 -7.82 -9.37 -7.06
C ALA A 35 -7.00 -9.11 -8.34
N SER A 36 -7.16 -7.96 -9.00
CA SER A 36 -6.37 -7.54 -10.14
C SER A 36 -4.88 -7.42 -9.81
N TYR A 37 -4.50 -6.88 -8.64
CA TYR A 37 -3.10 -6.78 -8.21
C TYR A 37 -2.50 -8.16 -7.94
N VAL A 38 -3.29 -9.07 -7.36
CA VAL A 38 -2.87 -10.46 -7.12
C VAL A 38 -2.61 -11.16 -8.45
N LYS A 39 -3.60 -11.11 -9.38
CA LYS A 39 -3.48 -11.70 -10.71
C LYS A 39 -2.34 -11.10 -11.53
N TRP A 40 -2.08 -9.80 -11.39
CA TRP A 40 -0.96 -9.13 -12.06
C TRP A 40 0.38 -9.68 -11.58
N ALA A 41 0.57 -9.83 -10.26
CA ALA A 41 1.77 -10.42 -9.70
C ALA A 41 1.92 -11.91 -10.07
N GLU A 42 0.85 -12.69 -9.95
CA GLU A 42 0.85 -14.13 -10.29
C GLU A 42 1.07 -14.37 -11.79
N GLY A 43 0.51 -13.52 -12.65
CA GLY A 43 0.76 -13.56 -14.09
C GLY A 43 2.22 -13.30 -14.48
N ALA A 44 2.97 -12.61 -13.62
CA ALA A 44 4.42 -12.44 -13.75
C ALA A 44 5.24 -13.57 -13.09
N GLY A 45 4.58 -14.63 -12.60
CA GLY A 45 5.22 -15.78 -11.95
C GLY A 45 5.55 -15.58 -10.47
N ALA A 46 5.08 -14.51 -9.83
CA ALA A 46 5.27 -14.28 -8.41
C ALA A 46 4.16 -14.93 -7.56
N ARG A 47 4.50 -15.30 -6.31
CA ARG A 47 3.51 -15.62 -5.28
C ARG A 47 3.25 -14.39 -4.41
N VAL A 48 2.02 -14.23 -3.95
CA VAL A 48 1.58 -13.06 -3.18
C VAL A 48 1.49 -13.37 -1.69
N VAL A 49 1.96 -12.44 -0.87
CA VAL A 49 1.77 -12.41 0.59
C VAL A 49 1.08 -11.09 0.95
N PRO A 50 -0.07 -11.11 1.64
CA PRO A 50 -0.70 -9.86 2.09
C PRO A 50 0.09 -9.25 3.25
N LEU A 51 0.36 -7.94 3.18
CA LEU A 51 0.85 -7.15 4.30
C LEU A 51 -0.33 -6.38 4.88
N LEU A 52 -0.65 -6.62 6.16
CA LEU A 52 -1.84 -6.09 6.80
C LEU A 52 -1.47 -5.02 7.83
N LEU A 53 -2.15 -3.88 7.76
CA LEU A 53 -1.97 -2.77 8.71
C LEU A 53 -2.29 -3.15 10.17
N SER A 54 -3.07 -4.21 10.40
CA SER A 54 -3.34 -4.73 11.76
C SER A 54 -2.20 -5.54 12.38
N GLN A 55 -1.17 -5.90 11.62
CA GLN A 55 0.00 -6.60 12.16
C GLN A 55 0.83 -5.66 13.01
N SER A 56 1.60 -6.22 13.96
CA SER A 56 2.58 -5.42 14.71
C SER A 56 3.69 -4.95 13.78
N GLU A 57 4.32 -3.83 14.12
CA GLU A 57 5.43 -3.28 13.33
C GLU A 57 6.57 -4.30 13.15
N THR A 58 6.89 -5.05 14.22
CA THR A 58 7.88 -6.14 14.19
C THR A 58 7.49 -7.22 13.18
N SER A 59 6.25 -7.69 13.22
CA SER A 59 5.77 -8.74 12.30
C SER A 59 5.81 -8.28 10.84
N ILE A 60 5.51 -7.00 10.59
CA ILE A 60 5.60 -6.41 9.25
C ILE A 60 7.05 -6.41 8.78
N ARG A 61 8.00 -5.91 9.59
CA ARG A 61 9.43 -5.88 9.24
C ARG A 61 9.98 -7.28 8.98
N GLU A 62 9.69 -8.23 9.86
CA GLU A 62 10.09 -9.64 9.69
C GLU A 62 9.52 -10.25 8.42
N THR A 63 8.28 -9.92 8.07
CA THR A 63 7.66 -10.38 6.83
C THR A 63 8.38 -9.75 5.63
N VAL A 64 8.63 -8.43 5.65
CA VAL A 64 9.32 -7.70 4.56
C VAL A 64 10.71 -8.27 4.29
N GLN A 65 11.47 -8.64 5.32
CA GLN A 65 12.78 -9.28 5.19
C GLN A 65 12.75 -10.63 4.45
N GLN A 66 11.60 -11.30 4.42
CA GLN A 66 11.43 -12.60 3.75
C GLN A 66 10.87 -12.46 2.33
N LEU A 67 10.55 -11.24 1.88
CA LEU A 67 9.97 -10.98 0.57
C LEU A 67 11.05 -10.70 -0.48
N ASN A 68 10.66 -10.84 -1.76
CA ASN A 68 11.48 -10.49 -2.91
C ASN A 68 11.03 -9.19 -3.59
N GLY A 69 10.11 -8.46 -2.96
CA GLY A 69 9.60 -7.18 -3.42
C GLY A 69 8.26 -6.86 -2.78
N VAL A 70 7.86 -5.58 -2.88
CA VAL A 70 6.64 -5.03 -2.28
C VAL A 70 5.86 -4.21 -3.30
N ILE A 71 4.53 -4.30 -3.26
CA ILE A 71 3.62 -3.48 -4.05
C ILE A 71 2.71 -2.67 -3.12
N PHE A 72 2.71 -1.35 -3.30
CA PHE A 72 1.68 -0.44 -2.83
C PHE A 72 0.63 -0.29 -3.93
N ILE A 73 -0.59 -0.73 -3.62
CA ILE A 73 -1.72 -0.73 -4.54
C ILE A 73 -2.35 0.67 -4.64
N GLY A 74 -3.12 0.90 -5.69
CA GLY A 74 -4.01 2.07 -5.79
C GLY A 74 -5.23 1.95 -4.88
N GLY A 75 -6.04 3.00 -4.83
CA GLY A 75 -7.26 3.06 -4.03
C GLY A 75 -7.53 4.48 -3.54
N GLY A 76 -8.36 4.60 -2.51
CA GLY A 76 -8.52 5.82 -1.73
C GLY A 76 -7.96 5.66 -0.33
N GLY A 77 -7.67 6.77 0.35
CA GLY A 77 -7.26 6.79 1.75
C GLY A 77 -6.57 8.08 2.13
N ASP A 78 -6.60 8.40 3.42
CA ASP A 78 -5.79 9.48 3.98
C ASP A 78 -4.32 9.05 3.97
N ILE A 79 -3.49 9.76 3.22
CA ILE A 79 -2.06 9.49 3.03
C ILE A 79 -1.18 10.62 3.61
N ASP A 80 -1.77 11.52 4.38
CA ASP A 80 -1.03 12.58 5.07
C ASP A 80 -0.21 12.01 6.23
N ARG A 81 0.88 12.70 6.57
CA ARG A 81 1.79 12.28 7.64
C ARG A 81 1.02 12.06 8.95
N GLY A 82 1.20 10.88 9.52
CA GLY A 82 0.57 10.50 10.78
C GLY A 82 -0.74 9.73 10.63
N SER A 83 -1.33 9.65 9.44
CA SER A 83 -2.46 8.75 9.17
C SER A 83 -2.05 7.28 9.36
N PRO A 84 -2.97 6.35 9.69
CA PRO A 84 -2.63 4.94 9.83
C PRO A 84 -2.03 4.34 8.55
N VAL A 85 -2.59 4.69 7.38
CA VAL A 85 -2.11 4.22 6.07
C VAL A 85 -0.70 4.73 5.82
N ARG A 86 -0.46 6.02 6.09
CA ARG A 86 0.86 6.63 5.90
C ARG A 86 1.91 6.03 6.82
N ARG A 87 1.63 5.85 8.11
CA ARG A 87 2.56 5.19 9.06
C ARG A 87 2.90 3.76 8.64
N PHE A 88 1.91 3.02 8.15
CA PHE A 88 2.13 1.66 7.66
C PHE A 88 3.01 1.63 6.40
N ALA A 89 2.80 2.58 5.48
CA ALA A 89 3.65 2.72 4.31
C ALA A 89 5.08 3.18 4.66
N ASP A 90 5.22 4.14 5.57
CA ASP A 90 6.52 4.62 6.09
C ASP A 90 7.31 3.45 6.68
N LEU A 91 6.68 2.62 7.52
CA LEU A 91 7.29 1.45 8.12
C LEU A 91 7.88 0.48 7.08
N ILE A 92 7.11 0.18 6.03
CA ILE A 92 7.54 -0.72 4.96
C ILE A 92 8.63 -0.07 4.11
N PHE A 93 8.49 1.21 3.79
CA PHE A 93 9.47 1.97 3.01
C PHE A 93 10.82 2.03 3.73
N ASP A 94 10.82 2.35 5.03
CA ASP A 94 12.03 2.40 5.85
C ASP A 94 12.74 1.05 5.88
N GLU A 95 11.99 -0.05 6.01
CA GLU A 95 12.57 -1.39 6.01
C GLU A 95 13.15 -1.76 4.64
N VAL A 96 12.45 -1.41 3.56
CA VAL A 96 12.94 -1.60 2.19
C VAL A 96 14.22 -0.79 1.96
N LEU A 97 14.25 0.48 2.36
CA LEU A 97 15.43 1.33 2.22
C LEU A 97 16.61 0.75 3.00
N ARG A 98 16.38 0.37 4.26
CA ARG A 98 17.39 -0.27 5.13
C ARG A 98 17.97 -1.54 4.50
N LEU A 99 17.14 -2.39 3.89
CA LEU A 99 17.60 -3.60 3.21
C LEU A 99 18.43 -3.28 1.96
N ASN A 100 17.99 -2.34 1.14
CA ASN A 100 18.73 -1.91 -0.04
C ASN A 100 20.09 -1.28 0.32
N ASP A 101 20.15 -0.45 1.37
CA ASP A 101 21.40 0.14 1.88
C ASP A 101 22.39 -0.92 2.39
N GLN A 102 21.88 -2.09 2.80
CA GLN A 102 22.70 -3.26 3.20
C GLN A 102 23.07 -4.17 2.02
N GLY A 103 22.74 -3.79 0.79
CA GLY A 103 22.99 -4.61 -0.41
C GLY A 103 21.98 -5.75 -0.60
N GLN A 104 20.93 -5.83 0.21
CA GLN A 104 19.82 -6.76 0.01
C GLN A 104 18.77 -6.08 -0.86
N HIS A 105 18.92 -6.21 -2.18
CA HIS A 105 18.05 -5.54 -3.13
C HIS A 105 16.60 -6.00 -3.03
N LEU A 106 15.73 -5.09 -2.62
CA LEU A 106 14.29 -5.32 -2.46
C LEU A 106 13.52 -4.24 -3.23
N PRO A 107 12.93 -4.55 -4.40
CA PRO A 107 12.17 -3.57 -5.16
C PRO A 107 10.85 -3.23 -4.47
N LEU A 108 10.49 -1.94 -4.49
CA LEU A 108 9.18 -1.46 -4.05
C LEU A 108 8.49 -0.69 -5.17
N TRP A 109 7.26 -1.07 -5.48
CA TRP A 109 6.45 -0.53 -6.57
C TRP A 109 5.20 0.17 -6.04
N GLY A 110 4.88 1.36 -6.54
CA GLY A 110 3.65 2.09 -6.20
C GLY A 110 2.76 2.35 -7.42
N THR A 111 1.47 2.03 -7.32
CA THR A 111 0.46 2.30 -8.36
C THR A 111 -0.58 3.28 -7.85
N CYS A 112 -0.89 4.34 -8.61
CA CYS A 112 -1.91 5.35 -8.25
C CYS A 112 -1.67 5.90 -6.83
N LEU A 113 -2.56 5.65 -5.85
CA LEU A 113 -2.36 6.02 -4.45
C LEU A 113 -0.99 5.57 -3.90
N GLY A 114 -0.52 4.38 -4.28
CA GLY A 114 0.82 3.90 -3.89
C GLY A 114 1.95 4.76 -4.45
N PHE A 115 1.79 5.35 -5.64
CA PHE A 115 2.75 6.30 -6.21
C PHE A 115 2.70 7.66 -5.48
N GLU A 116 1.50 8.15 -5.16
CA GLU A 116 1.29 9.38 -4.39
C GLU A 116 1.95 9.30 -3.00
N ILE A 117 1.77 8.16 -2.31
CA ILE A 117 2.43 7.87 -1.04
C ILE A 117 3.94 7.96 -1.19
N LEU A 118 4.53 7.32 -2.20
CA LEU A 118 5.99 7.35 -2.41
C LEU A 118 6.49 8.75 -2.72
N ALA A 119 5.77 9.53 -3.51
CA ALA A 119 6.12 10.93 -3.78
C ALA A 119 6.17 11.76 -2.49
N LYS A 120 5.17 11.63 -1.61
CA LYS A 120 5.15 12.31 -0.30
C LYS A 120 6.24 11.82 0.66
N ILE A 121 6.53 10.51 0.68
CA ILE A 121 7.59 9.94 1.52
C ILE A 121 8.96 10.48 1.11
N ILE A 122 9.29 10.36 -0.18
CA ILE A 122 10.63 10.67 -0.70
C ILE A 122 10.89 12.18 -0.69
N SER A 123 9.89 13.00 -1.03
CA SER A 123 10.03 14.46 -0.96
C SER A 123 10.07 14.99 0.47
N GLY A 124 9.52 14.25 1.43
CA GLY A 124 9.28 14.73 2.79
C GLY A 124 8.17 15.80 2.89
N ASP A 125 7.46 16.07 1.79
CA ASP A 125 6.48 17.16 1.64
C ASP A 125 5.09 16.60 1.31
N ASP A 126 4.13 16.81 2.21
CA ASP A 126 2.75 16.36 2.02
C ASP A 126 1.97 17.24 1.00
N THR A 127 2.53 18.38 0.59
CA THR A 127 1.95 19.31 -0.39
C THR A 127 2.45 19.09 -1.83
N VAL A 128 3.33 18.10 -2.04
CA VAL A 128 3.97 17.81 -3.35
C VAL A 128 2.95 17.41 -4.44
N LEU A 129 1.75 16.99 -4.06
CA LEU A 129 0.71 16.54 -4.99
C LEU A 129 -0.18 17.70 -5.44
N SER A 130 -0.43 17.79 -6.74
CA SER A 130 -1.43 18.68 -7.32
C SER A 130 -2.68 17.91 -7.72
N ARG A 131 -3.87 18.47 -7.48
CA ARG A 131 -5.12 17.91 -8.01
C ARG A 131 -5.12 18.05 -9.54
N SER A 132 -5.44 16.97 -10.23
CA SER A 132 -5.74 17.02 -11.66
C SER A 132 -7.24 17.24 -11.83
N ASN A 133 -7.61 18.46 -12.20
CA ASN A 133 -8.94 18.79 -12.69
C ASN A 133 -9.04 18.33 -14.15
N ALA A 134 -9.40 17.05 -14.33
CA ALA A 134 -9.87 16.51 -15.61
C ALA A 134 -11.36 16.81 -15.80
#